data_AF-A0A6I3JDL1-F1
#
_entry.id   AF-A0A6I3JDL1-F1
#
_cell.length_a   1.000
_cell.length_b   1.000
_cell.length_c   1.000
_cell.angle_alpha   90.00
_cell.angle_beta   90.00
_cell.angle_gamma   90.00
#
_symmetry.space_group_name_H-M   'P 1'
#
loop_
_entity.id
_entity.type
_entity.pdbx_description
1 polymer ?
#
loop_
_entity_poly.entity_id
_entity_poly.type
_entity_poly.pdbx_seq_one_letter_code
_entity_poly.pdbx_strand_id
1 'polypeptide(L)'
;MNGPEAMYADMTSGDPGAVAALESDVRRSMDDASDEVSLIRYAEDTPDWESPSARTRFNMRAWATRAAGEVSFIRLNRAALALQAAESSYEVMAADAGRIIALWRREKAQATDGASLMILRAGVMLALAVIRRAHGTRLAEATEFLVTDPLTDEQEDWLENGLLRSLRRDLENPSNHGPIIPDTLATGDDDGGIPQGLGYDPDSGHLLQTTYTEDGRARLSLIDPETGELVQTVDLGRGGAGDTAPDHAGGVAVHDGTVYVTSSDKPPRLFAYDLSAIEHAAPGSTVPVLDTPVELKAGAYSTIVGDTMYVGTHNEDGPGRLSTYTWDRMNGRWQESGGPYPTPPKVQGIAVRGSEIVFSSSLGRGNGSTLTSYNLHSVLAGGSSLGDPLRTVKLPNMSEGIVALPEGLLTTYESGAEKYSSPGSGDLADLWAALNMTVTPYSDLGLADGGTIEVQPVTLAQASLLFAHVQVGLAAVERQVARMTLAGGVLGDVPEGSAFATAATTHLEETARWLGEGRISAEITAGGLATTAESYEESDSGSGGFLDRLRSLLP
;
A
#
# COMPACT_ATOMS: atom_id res chain seq x y z
N MET A 1 31.49 25.31 33.86
CA MET A 1 31.31 24.13 32.99
C MET A 1 30.72 23.00 33.82
N ASN A 2 29.51 22.59 33.46
CA ASN A 2 28.81 21.45 34.05
C ASN A 2 29.70 20.19 33.93
N GLY A 3 29.68 19.32 34.95
CA GLY A 3 30.45 18.07 34.97
C GLY A 3 29.72 16.92 34.26
N PRO A 4 30.35 15.73 34.14
CA PRO A 4 29.75 14.57 33.47
C PRO A 4 28.33 14.23 33.92
N GLU A 5 28.06 14.33 35.23
CA GLU A 5 26.74 14.05 35.80
C GLU A 5 25.65 15.02 35.32
N ALA A 6 25.99 16.30 35.20
CA ALA A 6 25.05 17.30 34.72
C ALA A 6 24.78 17.13 33.22
N MET A 7 25.81 16.85 32.41
CA MET A 7 25.63 16.57 30.99
C MET A 7 24.78 15.31 30.75
N TYR A 8 25.01 14.25 31.55
CA TYR A 8 24.19 13.04 31.52
C TYR A 8 22.74 13.32 31.91
N ALA A 9 22.52 14.11 32.97
CA ALA A 9 21.19 14.50 33.41
C ALA A 9 20.44 15.30 32.32
N ASP A 10 21.11 16.26 31.68
CA ASP A 10 20.55 17.02 30.56
C ASP A 10 20.12 16.09 29.42
N MET A 11 20.99 15.17 29.00
CA MET A 11 20.71 14.21 27.92
C MET A 11 19.56 13.26 28.27
N THR A 12 19.44 12.81 29.52
CA THR A 12 18.46 11.79 29.95
C THR A 12 17.23 12.38 30.65
N SER A 13 17.00 13.68 30.51
CA SER A 13 15.87 14.39 31.12
C SER A 13 14.55 14.22 30.38
N GLY A 14 14.56 13.57 29.21
CA GLY A 14 13.39 13.36 28.36
C GLY A 14 12.44 12.27 28.85
N ASP A 15 11.33 12.13 28.12
CA ASP A 15 10.25 11.19 28.34
C ASP A 15 9.91 10.47 27.02
N PRO A 16 10.59 9.36 26.69
CA PRO A 16 10.33 8.63 25.45
C PRO A 16 8.92 8.03 25.43
N GLY A 17 8.32 7.76 26.59
CA GLY A 17 6.94 7.29 26.68
C GLY A 17 5.93 8.30 26.15
N ALA A 18 6.20 9.60 26.26
CA ALA A 18 5.38 10.65 25.65
C ALA A 18 5.48 10.64 24.11
N VAL A 19 6.63 10.28 23.55
CA VAL A 19 6.85 10.16 22.10
C VAL A 19 6.11 8.93 21.56
N ALA A 20 6.27 7.77 22.23
CA ALA A 20 5.58 6.53 21.89
C ALA A 20 4.05 6.65 21.95
N ALA A 21 3.54 7.35 22.98
CA ALA A 21 2.11 7.61 23.12
C ALA A 21 1.59 8.47 21.96
N LEU A 22 2.34 9.50 21.57
CA LEU A 22 2.00 10.33 20.41
C LEU A 22 2.02 9.53 19.11
N GLU A 23 3.03 8.68 18.89
CA GLU A 23 3.09 7.79 17.72
C GLU A 23 1.86 6.88 17.66
N SER A 24 1.51 6.24 18.78
CA SER A 24 0.33 5.37 18.86
C SER A 24 -0.96 6.12 18.57
N ASP A 25 -1.08 7.36 19.06
CA ASP A 25 -2.24 8.20 18.78
C ASP A 25 -2.30 8.63 17.31
N VAL A 26 -1.16 8.93 16.67
CA VAL A 26 -1.05 9.23 15.24
C VAL A 26 -1.45 8.02 14.40
N ARG A 27 -0.95 6.82 14.71
CA ARG A 27 -1.32 5.58 14.01
C ARG A 27 -2.81 5.29 14.14
N ARG A 28 -3.39 5.45 15.34
CA ARG A 28 -4.84 5.32 15.53
C ARG A 28 -5.63 6.32 14.67
N SER A 29 -5.20 7.58 14.62
CA SER A 29 -5.84 8.57 13.76
C SER A 29 -5.67 8.28 12.27
N MET A 30 -4.61 7.57 11.88
CA MET A 30 -4.39 7.11 10.53
C MET A 30 -5.35 5.97 10.18
N ASP A 31 -5.55 5.02 11.09
CA ASP A 31 -6.55 3.95 10.96
C ASP A 31 -7.97 4.54 10.88
N ASP A 32 -8.30 5.45 11.80
CA ASP A 32 -9.59 6.16 11.80
C ASP A 32 -9.80 6.92 10.46
N ALA A 33 -8.77 7.60 9.94
CA ALA A 33 -8.86 8.29 8.65
C ALA A 33 -9.05 7.32 7.47
N SER A 34 -8.40 6.16 7.51
CA SER A 34 -8.55 5.09 6.51
C SER A 34 -9.96 4.48 6.54
N ASP A 35 -10.52 4.27 7.73
CA ASP A 35 -11.89 3.80 7.93
C ASP A 35 -12.89 4.81 7.34
N GLU A 36 -12.69 6.11 7.56
CA GLU A 36 -13.55 7.14 6.97
C GLU A 36 -13.40 7.23 5.45
N VAL A 37 -12.20 7.05 4.90
CA VAL A 37 -11.98 6.92 3.45
C VAL A 37 -12.72 5.69 2.90
N SER A 38 -12.75 4.59 3.64
CA SER A 38 -13.47 3.37 3.26
C SER A 38 -14.99 3.54 3.37
N LEU A 39 -15.49 4.31 4.34
CA LEU A 39 -16.90 4.70 4.45
C LEU A 39 -17.34 5.62 3.30
N ILE A 40 -16.47 6.49 2.79
CA ILE A 40 -16.73 7.26 1.57
C ILE A 40 -16.94 6.32 0.39
N ARG A 41 -16.09 5.28 0.24
CA ARG A 41 -16.22 4.27 -0.82
C ARG A 41 -17.54 3.52 -0.72
N TYR A 42 -17.92 3.08 0.48
CA TYR A 42 -19.22 2.45 0.70
C TYR A 42 -20.38 3.38 0.35
N ALA A 43 -20.28 4.67 0.69
CA ALA A 43 -21.28 5.67 0.35
C ALA A 43 -21.34 5.99 -1.16
N GLU A 44 -20.22 5.85 -1.89
CA GLU A 44 -20.13 6.02 -3.34
C GLU A 44 -20.85 4.91 -4.11
N ASP A 45 -20.77 3.67 -3.62
CA ASP A 45 -21.35 2.47 -4.26
C ASP A 45 -22.82 2.24 -3.89
N THR A 46 -23.34 2.97 -2.90
CA THR A 46 -24.71 2.78 -2.40
C THR A 46 -25.81 3.29 -3.39
N PRO A 47 -25.68 4.44 -4.06
CA PRO A 47 -26.72 4.97 -4.98
C PRO A 47 -26.87 4.24 -6.33
N ASP A 48 -28.11 4.06 -6.80
CA ASP A 48 -28.39 3.80 -8.23
C ASP A 48 -28.67 5.10 -8.98
N TRP A 49 -28.01 5.33 -10.11
CA TRP A 49 -27.99 6.63 -10.78
C TRP A 49 -28.94 6.68 -11.97
N GLU A 50 -29.91 7.60 -11.95
CA GLU A 50 -30.83 7.80 -13.08
C GLU A 50 -30.15 8.31 -14.37
N SER A 51 -28.91 8.83 -14.29
CA SER A 51 -28.13 9.19 -15.48
C SER A 51 -26.62 9.21 -15.24
N PRO A 52 -25.80 8.96 -16.28
CA PRO A 52 -24.35 9.07 -16.21
C PRO A 52 -23.85 10.44 -15.72
N SER A 53 -24.58 11.53 -16.05
CA SER A 53 -24.20 12.89 -15.63
C SER A 53 -24.47 13.19 -14.15
N ALA A 54 -25.45 12.52 -13.53
CA ALA A 54 -25.68 12.59 -12.08
C ALA A 54 -24.56 11.85 -11.33
N ARG A 55 -24.19 10.65 -11.82
CA ARG A 55 -23.04 9.87 -11.34
C ARG A 55 -21.73 10.65 -11.40
N THR A 56 -21.40 11.27 -12.54
CA THR A 56 -20.16 12.05 -12.69
C THR A 56 -20.08 13.25 -11.73
N ARG A 57 -21.20 13.98 -11.51
CA ARG A 57 -21.22 15.11 -10.56
C ARG A 57 -21.08 14.68 -9.10
N PHE A 58 -21.63 13.51 -8.76
CA PHE A 58 -21.50 12.91 -7.44
C PHE A 58 -20.07 12.42 -7.19
N ASN A 59 -19.52 11.63 -8.12
CA ASN A 59 -18.15 11.15 -8.07
C ASN A 59 -17.15 12.32 -7.97
N MET A 60 -17.37 13.46 -8.63
CA MET A 60 -16.51 14.65 -8.51
C MET A 60 -16.55 15.34 -7.13
N ARG A 61 -17.53 15.05 -6.26
CA ARG A 61 -17.61 15.63 -4.91
C ARG A 61 -17.08 14.67 -3.84
N ALA A 62 -17.37 13.39 -4.01
CA ALA A 62 -16.75 12.34 -3.23
C ALA A 62 -15.21 12.26 -3.50
N TRP A 63 -14.80 12.55 -4.75
CA TRP A 63 -13.43 12.87 -5.19
C TRP A 63 -12.65 13.83 -4.29
N ALA A 64 -13.20 15.01 -4.01
CA ALA A 64 -12.50 16.01 -3.20
C ALA A 64 -12.38 15.59 -1.72
N THR A 65 -13.33 14.80 -1.24
CA THR A 65 -13.33 14.28 0.14
C THR A 65 -12.32 13.14 0.28
N ARG A 66 -12.26 12.24 -0.69
CA ARG A 66 -11.32 11.12 -0.74
C ARG A 66 -9.87 11.59 -0.89
N ALA A 67 -9.60 12.52 -1.81
CA ALA A 67 -8.27 13.07 -2.00
C ALA A 67 -7.73 13.73 -0.72
N ALA A 68 -8.60 14.43 0.03
CA ALA A 68 -8.22 15.00 1.32
C ALA A 68 -7.93 13.92 2.39
N GLY A 69 -8.67 12.80 2.39
CA GLY A 69 -8.42 11.67 3.28
C GLY A 69 -7.10 10.95 2.96
N GLU A 70 -6.82 10.69 1.68
CA GLU A 70 -5.58 10.04 1.22
C GLU A 70 -4.33 10.90 1.52
N VAL A 71 -4.40 12.21 1.27
CA VAL A 71 -3.33 13.16 1.65
C VAL A 71 -3.13 13.18 3.17
N SER A 72 -4.21 13.11 3.94
CA SER A 72 -4.12 13.09 5.41
C SER A 72 -3.48 11.81 5.92
N PHE A 73 -3.81 10.66 5.33
CA PHE A 73 -3.18 9.37 5.64
C PHE A 73 -1.66 9.41 5.43
N ILE A 74 -1.21 9.89 4.27
CA ILE A 74 0.22 10.01 3.94
C ILE A 74 0.94 10.89 4.98
N ARG A 75 0.33 12.05 5.32
CA ARG A 75 0.93 12.97 6.29
C ARG A 75 0.98 12.39 7.70
N LEU A 76 -0.02 11.62 8.12
CA LEU A 76 -0.04 10.92 9.42
C LEU A 76 1.00 9.79 9.47
N ASN A 77 1.13 8.99 8.41
CA ASN A 77 2.14 7.95 8.33
C ASN A 77 3.56 8.52 8.49
N ARG A 78 3.81 9.65 7.81
CA ARG A 78 5.08 10.38 7.90
C ARG A 78 5.38 10.84 9.33
N ALA A 79 4.37 11.35 10.03
CA ALA A 79 4.52 11.74 11.43
C ALA A 79 4.84 10.52 12.33
N ALA A 80 4.19 9.38 12.12
CA ALA A 80 4.45 8.15 12.88
C ALA A 80 5.90 7.66 12.69
N LEU A 81 6.38 7.59 11.45
CA LEU A 81 7.76 7.17 11.14
C LEU A 81 8.79 8.12 11.77
N ALA A 82 8.57 9.44 11.70
CA ALA A 82 9.45 10.43 12.31
C ALA A 82 9.51 10.30 13.84
N LEU A 83 8.36 10.08 14.49
CA LEU A 83 8.25 9.87 15.94
C LEU A 83 8.96 8.60 16.38
N GLN A 84 8.78 7.50 15.65
CA GLN A 84 9.45 6.23 15.90
C GLN A 84 10.98 6.36 15.79
N ALA A 85 11.47 7.06 14.76
CA ALA A 85 12.90 7.33 14.59
C ALA A 85 13.48 8.18 15.73
N ALA A 86 12.74 9.20 16.18
CA ALA A 86 13.15 10.06 17.29
C ALA A 86 13.18 9.32 18.63
N GLU A 87 12.17 8.49 18.92
CA GLU A 87 12.10 7.64 20.09
C GLU A 87 13.29 6.67 20.14
N SER A 88 13.47 5.90 19.06
CA SER A 88 14.58 4.94 18.94
C SER A 88 15.94 5.62 19.12
N SER A 89 16.13 6.81 18.54
CA SER A 89 17.38 7.54 18.74
C SER A 89 17.59 7.99 20.19
N TYR A 90 16.53 8.37 20.91
CA TYR A 90 16.65 8.76 22.32
C TYR A 90 17.00 7.57 23.20
N GLU A 91 16.35 6.42 22.98
CA GLU A 91 16.64 5.19 23.74
C GLU A 91 18.10 4.75 23.59
N VAL A 92 18.61 4.75 22.35
CA VAL A 92 20.01 4.45 22.06
C VAL A 92 20.94 5.43 22.76
N MET A 93 20.64 6.74 22.68
CA MET A 93 21.45 7.77 23.33
C MET A 93 21.45 7.61 24.86
N ALA A 94 20.29 7.36 25.48
CA ALA A 94 20.16 7.20 26.93
C ALA A 94 20.90 5.95 27.42
N ALA A 95 20.82 4.84 26.68
CA ALA A 95 21.56 3.62 26.98
C ALA A 95 23.08 3.84 26.90
N ASP A 96 23.55 4.48 25.83
CA ASP A 96 24.98 4.78 25.61
C ASP A 96 25.53 5.74 26.67
N ALA A 97 24.81 6.83 26.93
CA ALA A 97 25.16 7.77 27.97
C ALA A 97 25.18 7.11 29.36
N GLY A 98 24.24 6.19 29.62
CA GLY A 98 24.19 5.36 30.82
C GLY A 98 25.44 4.50 31.01
N ARG A 99 25.95 3.88 29.95
CA ARG A 99 27.20 3.11 29.98
C ARG A 99 28.41 4.00 30.30
N ILE A 100 28.49 5.18 29.69
CA ILE A 100 29.58 6.13 29.89
C ILE A 100 29.56 6.75 31.30
N ILE A 101 28.39 7.12 31.83
CA ILE A 101 28.31 7.70 33.18
C ILE A 101 28.57 6.65 34.27
N ALA A 102 28.19 5.38 34.05
CA ALA A 102 28.52 4.29 34.96
C ALA A 102 30.04 4.08 35.07
N LEU A 103 30.77 4.18 33.95
CA LEU A 103 32.24 4.20 33.94
C LEU A 103 32.77 5.35 34.80
N TRP A 104 32.32 6.58 34.56
CA TRP A 104 32.72 7.75 35.35
C TRP A 104 32.50 7.56 36.86
N ARG A 105 31.30 7.11 37.26
CA ARG A 105 30.94 6.91 38.67
C ARG A 105 31.83 5.87 39.34
N ARG A 106 32.11 4.76 38.66
CA ARG A 106 32.96 3.68 39.17
C ARG A 106 34.40 4.14 39.35
N GLU A 107 35.00 4.70 38.31
CA GLU A 107 36.42 5.10 38.34
C GLU A 107 36.65 6.30 39.29
N LYS A 108 35.71 7.24 39.35
CA LYS A 108 35.75 8.36 40.29
C LYS A 108 35.81 7.89 41.75
N ALA A 109 35.08 6.84 42.09
CA ALA A 109 35.05 6.29 43.45
C ALA A 109 36.38 5.60 43.84
N GLN A 110 37.17 5.15 42.86
CA GLN A 110 38.43 4.42 43.07
C GLN A 110 39.67 5.32 42.92
N ALA A 111 39.49 6.54 42.45
CA ALA A 111 40.62 7.39 42.10
C ALA A 111 41.38 7.95 43.30
N THR A 112 42.69 7.76 43.28
CA THR A 112 43.64 8.26 44.29
C THR A 112 44.49 9.44 43.79
N ASP A 113 44.39 9.79 42.51
CA ASP A 113 45.17 10.84 41.85
C ASP A 113 44.28 11.85 41.09
N GLY A 114 44.54 13.14 41.32
CA GLY A 114 43.77 14.25 40.76
C GLY A 114 44.03 14.49 39.27
N ALA A 115 45.25 14.21 38.77
CA ALA A 115 45.57 14.39 37.36
C ALA A 115 44.86 13.37 36.48
N SER A 116 44.88 12.10 36.90
CA SER A 116 44.17 11.00 36.25
C SER A 116 42.65 11.21 36.23
N LEU A 117 42.07 11.77 37.31
CA LEU A 117 40.66 12.16 37.35
C LEU A 117 40.30 13.26 36.36
N MET A 118 41.19 14.23 36.13
CA MET A 118 40.94 15.30 35.15
C MET A 118 40.97 14.76 33.72
N ILE A 119 41.89 13.84 33.40
CA ILE A 119 41.96 13.18 32.09
C ILE A 119 40.70 12.33 31.87
N LEU A 120 40.30 11.54 32.86
CA LEU A 120 39.08 10.74 32.80
C LEU A 120 37.84 11.63 32.62
N ARG A 121 37.73 12.71 33.39
CA ARG A 121 36.63 13.68 33.26
C ARG A 121 36.56 14.23 31.84
N ALA A 122 37.69 14.63 31.26
CA ALA A 122 37.73 15.15 29.89
C ALA A 122 37.31 14.09 28.86
N GLY A 123 37.77 12.84 29.00
CA GLY A 123 37.39 11.73 28.13
C GLY A 123 35.91 11.37 28.21
N VAL A 124 35.34 11.32 29.41
CA VAL A 124 33.91 11.07 29.63
C VAL A 124 33.07 12.21 29.04
N MET A 125 33.45 13.47 29.29
CA MET A 125 32.75 14.63 28.70
C MET A 125 32.78 14.59 27.17
N LEU A 126 33.91 14.21 26.57
CA LEU A 126 34.03 14.06 25.12
C LEU A 126 33.14 12.94 24.59
N ALA A 127 33.12 11.78 25.25
CA ALA A 127 32.27 10.66 24.86
C ALA A 127 30.77 11.02 24.95
N LEU A 128 30.34 11.64 26.05
CA LEU A 128 28.96 12.15 26.19
C LEU A 128 28.63 13.19 25.11
N ALA A 129 29.57 14.08 24.76
CA ALA A 129 29.38 15.05 23.69
C ALA A 129 29.22 14.41 22.31
N VAL A 130 29.97 13.34 22.01
CA VAL A 130 29.82 12.57 20.77
C VAL A 130 28.46 11.88 20.71
N ILE A 131 28.04 11.23 21.79
CA ILE A 131 26.72 10.57 21.88
C ILE A 131 25.59 11.60 21.71
N ARG A 132 25.67 12.73 22.43
CA ARG A 132 24.71 13.84 22.31
C ARG A 132 24.63 14.37 20.88
N ARG A 133 25.78 14.56 20.22
CA ARG A 133 25.83 15.03 18.84
C ARG A 133 25.20 14.03 17.86
N ALA A 134 25.48 12.73 18.02
CA ALA A 134 24.88 11.69 17.18
C ALA A 134 23.35 11.67 17.29
N HIS A 135 22.82 11.81 18.51
CA HIS A 135 21.38 11.97 18.73
C HIS A 135 20.84 13.23 18.05
N GLY A 136 21.49 14.38 18.25
CA GLY A 136 21.11 15.64 17.61
C GLY A 136 21.08 15.54 16.07
N THR A 137 22.04 14.84 15.46
CA THR A 137 22.04 14.59 14.01
C THR A 137 20.82 13.78 13.56
N ARG A 138 20.50 12.68 14.25
CA ARG A 138 19.30 11.88 13.91
C ARG A 138 17.99 12.65 14.12
N LEU A 139 17.92 13.49 15.15
CA LEU A 139 16.78 14.38 15.34
C LEU A 139 16.66 15.43 14.24
N ALA A 140 17.78 15.94 13.74
CA ALA A 140 17.79 16.85 12.60
C ALA A 140 17.33 16.15 11.31
N GLU A 141 17.75 14.90 11.07
CA GLU A 141 17.28 14.06 9.96
C GLU A 141 15.77 13.78 10.06
N ALA A 142 15.27 13.41 11.24
CA ALA A 142 13.84 13.22 11.48
C ALA A 142 13.03 14.52 11.37
N THR A 143 13.63 15.67 11.73
CA THR A 143 13.03 16.99 11.54
C THR A 143 12.96 17.35 10.07
N GLU A 144 14.04 17.11 9.31
CA GLU A 144 14.06 17.29 7.86
C GLU A 144 12.99 16.42 7.22
N PHE A 145 12.91 15.14 7.58
CA PHE A 145 11.85 14.24 7.14
C PHE A 145 10.43 14.72 7.49
N LEU A 146 10.21 15.65 8.41
CA LEU A 146 8.89 16.26 8.65
C LEU A 146 8.67 17.55 7.84
N VAL A 147 9.75 18.27 7.51
CA VAL A 147 9.68 19.67 7.04
C VAL A 147 9.99 19.81 5.56
N THR A 148 10.83 18.95 4.96
CA THR A 148 11.01 18.92 3.50
C THR A 148 9.90 18.13 2.86
N ASP A 149 9.34 18.62 1.74
CA ASP A 149 8.58 17.74 0.86
C ASP A 149 9.50 16.60 0.43
N PRO A 150 9.10 15.33 0.62
CA PRO A 150 9.98 14.18 0.34
C PRO A 150 10.15 13.99 -1.17
N LEU A 151 9.27 14.65 -1.93
CA LEU A 151 9.19 14.62 -3.37
C LEU A 151 9.93 15.85 -3.89
N THR A 152 10.78 15.64 -4.88
CA THR A 152 11.19 16.72 -5.78
C THR A 152 9.97 17.31 -6.49
N ASP A 153 10.03 18.55 -6.98
CA ASP A 153 8.93 19.17 -7.75
C ASP A 153 8.41 18.23 -8.86
N GLU A 154 9.30 17.48 -9.52
CA GLU A 154 8.95 16.51 -10.55
C GLU A 154 8.20 15.28 -10.00
N GLN A 155 8.54 14.84 -8.79
CA GLN A 155 7.84 13.76 -8.09
C GLN A 155 6.49 14.21 -7.54
N GLU A 156 6.36 15.47 -7.11
CA GLU A 156 5.07 16.07 -6.73
C GLU A 156 4.14 16.12 -7.95
N ASP A 157 4.60 16.67 -9.07
CA ASP A 157 3.86 16.69 -10.34
C ASP A 157 3.48 15.28 -10.83
N TRP A 158 4.38 14.30 -10.68
CA TRP A 158 4.13 12.88 -11.00
C TRP A 158 3.00 12.29 -10.14
N LEU A 159 3.05 12.54 -8.83
CA LEU A 159 2.05 12.07 -7.89
C LEU A 159 0.70 12.74 -8.14
N GLU A 160 0.68 14.07 -8.32
CA GLU A 160 -0.52 14.84 -8.66
C GLU A 160 -1.15 14.36 -9.97
N ASN A 161 -0.35 14.12 -11.01
CA ASN A 161 -0.84 13.58 -12.28
C ASN A 161 -1.40 12.16 -12.13
N GLY A 162 -0.74 11.30 -11.34
CA GLY A 162 -1.22 9.95 -11.01
C GLY A 162 -2.55 9.96 -10.26
N LEU A 163 -2.69 10.85 -9.29
CA LEU A 163 -3.95 11.12 -8.59
C LEU A 163 -5.02 11.56 -9.58
N LEU A 164 -4.78 12.61 -10.37
CA LEU A 164 -5.74 13.11 -11.37
C LEU A 164 -6.18 12.05 -12.38
N ARG A 165 -5.28 11.16 -12.81
CA ARG A 165 -5.58 10.07 -13.74
C ARG A 165 -6.39 8.95 -13.10
N SER A 166 -6.04 8.56 -11.87
CA SER A 166 -6.83 7.61 -11.08
C SER A 166 -8.24 8.13 -10.89
N LEU A 167 -8.35 9.38 -10.41
CA LEU A 167 -9.61 10.06 -10.19
C LEU A 167 -10.46 10.19 -11.47
N ARG A 168 -9.84 10.47 -12.61
CA ARG A 168 -10.52 10.47 -13.91
C ARG A 168 -11.02 9.08 -14.31
N ARG A 169 -10.25 8.02 -14.07
CA ARG A 169 -10.65 6.64 -14.34
C ARG A 169 -11.87 6.27 -13.51
N ASP A 170 -11.92 6.69 -12.25
CA ASP A 170 -13.02 6.40 -11.33
C ASP A 170 -14.30 7.12 -11.76
N LEU A 171 -14.16 8.35 -12.27
CA LEU A 171 -15.25 9.08 -12.90
C LEU A 171 -15.80 8.38 -14.15
N GLU A 172 -14.92 7.79 -14.95
CA GLU A 172 -15.27 7.08 -16.19
C GLU A 172 -15.83 5.67 -15.91
N ASN A 173 -15.34 4.97 -14.88
CA ASN A 173 -15.68 3.59 -14.54
C ASN A 173 -15.76 3.36 -13.00
N PRO A 174 -16.84 3.80 -12.33
CA PRO A 174 -16.98 3.83 -10.87
C PRO A 174 -17.45 2.51 -10.28
N SER A 175 -16.70 1.46 -10.56
CA SER A 175 -16.69 0.30 -9.69
C SER A 175 -15.29 -0.29 -9.73
N ASN A 176 -14.83 -0.69 -8.55
CA ASN A 176 -13.74 -1.62 -8.27
C ASN A 176 -12.31 -1.02 -8.14
N HIS A 177 -12.09 -0.27 -7.04
CA HIS A 177 -10.77 -0.05 -6.46
C HIS A 177 -10.36 -1.21 -5.57
N GLY A 178 -9.11 -1.63 -5.68
CA GLY A 178 -8.49 -2.55 -4.72
C GLY A 178 -7.70 -1.82 -3.63
N PRO A 179 -7.05 -2.57 -2.74
CA PRO A 179 -6.20 -2.04 -1.68
C PRO A 179 -5.11 -1.09 -2.18
N ILE A 180 -4.56 -0.31 -1.25
CA ILE A 180 -3.34 0.47 -1.49
C ILE A 180 -2.19 -0.49 -1.82
N ILE A 181 -1.32 -0.10 -2.74
CA ILE A 181 -0.14 -0.87 -3.14
C ILE A 181 0.97 -0.56 -2.12
N PRO A 182 1.35 -1.52 -1.24
CA PRO A 182 2.39 -1.26 -0.24
C PRO A 182 3.77 -1.10 -0.88
N ASP A 183 4.74 -0.61 -0.08
CA ASP A 183 6.15 -0.51 -0.44
C ASP A 183 6.44 0.41 -1.64
N THR A 184 5.65 1.47 -1.87
CA THR A 184 5.88 2.41 -2.98
C THR A 184 5.99 3.88 -2.55
N LEU A 185 6.79 4.65 -3.29
CA LEU A 185 6.97 6.09 -3.06
C LEU A 185 5.65 6.86 -3.14
N ALA A 186 4.79 6.51 -4.10
CA ALA A 186 3.46 7.13 -4.23
C ALA A 186 2.64 6.97 -2.95
N THR A 187 2.81 5.87 -2.23
CA THR A 187 2.10 5.57 -0.97
C THR A 187 2.85 6.04 0.28
N GLY A 188 3.96 6.75 0.11
CA GLY A 188 4.75 7.34 1.20
C GLY A 188 5.85 6.42 1.75
N ASP A 189 6.24 5.37 1.03
CA ASP A 189 7.34 4.47 1.39
C ASP A 189 8.56 4.72 0.50
N ASP A 190 9.68 5.11 1.10
CA ASP A 190 10.95 5.43 0.43
C ASP A 190 11.97 4.28 0.43
N ASP A 191 11.59 3.06 0.82
CA ASP A 191 12.46 1.88 0.78
C ASP A 191 12.80 1.38 -0.64
N GLY A 192 12.25 2.05 -1.67
CA GLY A 192 12.53 1.77 -3.08
C GLY A 192 11.87 0.50 -3.62
N GLY A 193 10.76 0.08 -3.02
CA GLY A 193 10.03 -1.11 -3.42
C GLY A 193 9.36 -0.97 -4.79
N ILE A 194 9.42 -2.04 -5.56
CA ILE A 194 8.84 -2.19 -6.90
C ILE A 194 7.93 -3.42 -6.89
N PRO A 195 6.60 -3.23 -6.82
CA PRO A 195 5.61 -4.30 -6.82
C PRO A 195 5.72 -5.17 -8.08
N GLN A 196 5.50 -6.48 -7.93
CA GLN A 196 5.62 -7.44 -9.03
C GLN A 196 4.52 -8.50 -8.99
N GLY A 197 4.67 -9.56 -8.19
CA GLY A 197 3.72 -10.66 -8.13
C GLY A 197 2.52 -10.35 -7.24
N LEU A 198 1.36 -10.89 -7.62
CA LEU A 198 0.13 -10.80 -6.84
C LEU A 198 -0.55 -12.18 -6.75
N GLY A 199 -0.92 -12.58 -5.54
CA GLY A 199 -1.56 -13.85 -5.23
C GLY A 199 -2.66 -13.67 -4.17
N TYR A 200 -3.39 -14.74 -3.90
CA TYR A 200 -4.49 -14.77 -2.94
C TYR A 200 -4.50 -16.13 -2.26
N ASP A 201 -4.60 -16.13 -0.94
CA ASP A 201 -4.82 -17.33 -0.15
C ASP A 201 -6.30 -17.42 0.24
N PRO A 202 -7.07 -18.37 -0.31
CA PRO A 202 -8.49 -18.50 0.01
C PRO A 202 -8.76 -18.99 1.44
N ASP A 203 -7.77 -19.59 2.11
CA ASP A 203 -7.94 -20.12 3.47
C ASP A 203 -7.86 -18.99 4.52
N SER A 204 -6.87 -18.09 4.42
CA SER A 204 -6.76 -16.91 5.29
C SER A 204 -7.57 -15.71 4.79
N GLY A 205 -7.88 -15.64 3.49
CA GLY A 205 -8.52 -14.48 2.87
C GLY A 205 -7.55 -13.33 2.53
N HIS A 206 -6.24 -13.50 2.73
CA HIS A 206 -5.26 -12.45 2.45
C HIS A 206 -4.76 -12.48 1.00
N LEU A 207 -4.46 -11.30 0.49
CA LEU A 207 -3.62 -11.11 -0.70
C LEU A 207 -2.15 -11.26 -0.35
N LEU A 208 -1.36 -11.71 -1.31
CA LEU A 208 0.10 -11.78 -1.24
C LEU A 208 0.68 -10.90 -2.34
N GLN A 209 1.39 -9.85 -1.98
CA GLN A 209 2.13 -9.01 -2.92
C GLN A 209 3.63 -9.25 -2.75
N THR A 210 4.32 -9.62 -3.82
CA THR A 210 5.78 -9.59 -3.84
C THR A 210 6.29 -8.27 -4.39
N THR A 211 7.34 -7.77 -3.75
CA THR A 211 8.00 -6.51 -4.09
C THR A 211 9.50 -6.77 -4.15
N TYR A 212 10.20 -6.21 -5.13
CA TYR A 212 11.67 -6.21 -5.15
C TYR A 212 12.21 -4.79 -5.07
N THR A 213 13.48 -4.66 -4.72
CA THR A 213 14.19 -3.38 -4.66
C THR A 213 15.42 -3.42 -5.56
N GLU A 214 15.91 -2.26 -6.00
CA GLU A 214 17.11 -2.21 -6.88
C GLU A 214 18.40 -2.71 -6.21
N ASP A 215 18.43 -2.77 -4.87
CA ASP A 215 19.52 -3.37 -4.10
C ASP A 215 19.46 -4.91 -4.03
N GLY A 216 18.45 -5.53 -4.65
CA GLY A 216 18.31 -6.98 -4.79
C GLY A 216 17.62 -7.70 -3.63
N ARG A 217 16.90 -6.97 -2.77
CA ARG A 217 15.99 -7.57 -1.79
C ARG A 217 14.66 -7.93 -2.46
N ALA A 218 14.01 -8.94 -1.93
CA ALA A 218 12.63 -9.30 -2.26
C ALA A 218 11.84 -9.41 -0.97
N ARG A 219 10.63 -8.85 -0.97
CA ARG A 219 9.70 -8.82 0.15
C ARG A 219 8.39 -9.49 -0.23
N LEU A 220 7.65 -9.91 0.78
CA LEU A 220 6.27 -10.34 0.64
C LEU A 220 5.41 -9.63 1.68
N SER A 221 4.34 -9.01 1.20
CA SER A 221 3.36 -8.28 1.98
C SER A 221 2.02 -9.02 1.95
N LEU A 222 1.44 -9.28 3.13
CA LEU A 222 0.08 -9.81 3.29
C LEU A 222 -0.89 -8.64 3.46
N ILE A 223 -1.95 -8.61 2.67
CA ILE A 223 -2.91 -7.51 2.65
C ILE A 223 -4.32 -8.08 2.82
N ASP A 224 -5.11 -7.52 3.72
CA ASP A 224 -6.54 -7.79 3.79
C ASP A 224 -7.24 -7.11 2.59
N PRO A 225 -7.88 -7.86 1.67
CA PRO A 225 -8.51 -7.27 0.49
C PRO A 225 -9.77 -6.46 0.80
N GLU A 226 -10.46 -6.72 1.92
CA GLU A 226 -11.69 -6.02 2.32
C GLU A 226 -11.38 -4.66 2.96
N THR A 227 -10.42 -4.62 3.88
CA THR A 227 -10.04 -3.39 4.61
C THR A 227 -8.91 -2.63 3.94
N GLY A 228 -8.09 -3.32 3.15
CA GLY A 228 -6.83 -2.80 2.61
C GLY A 228 -5.69 -2.76 3.64
N GLU A 229 -5.87 -3.33 4.83
CA GLU A 229 -4.87 -3.36 5.90
C GLU A 229 -3.64 -4.17 5.47
N LEU A 230 -2.45 -3.60 5.67
CA LEU A 230 -1.19 -4.33 5.57
C LEU A 230 -0.99 -5.17 6.83
N VAL A 231 -1.30 -6.47 6.72
CA VAL A 231 -1.28 -7.42 7.84
C VAL A 231 0.15 -7.77 8.25
N GLN A 232 1.05 -7.93 7.29
CA GLN A 232 2.42 -8.37 7.52
C GLN A 232 3.32 -8.02 6.34
N THR A 233 4.60 -7.74 6.59
CA THR A 233 5.65 -7.67 5.57
C THR A 233 6.89 -8.41 6.04
N VAL A 234 7.44 -9.28 5.20
CA VAL A 234 8.67 -10.04 5.49
C VAL A 234 9.66 -9.95 4.34
N ASP A 235 10.95 -10.06 4.66
CA ASP A 235 11.98 -10.27 3.64
C ASP A 235 12.01 -11.75 3.22
N LEU A 236 12.13 -12.01 1.93
CA LEU A 236 12.23 -13.36 1.37
C LEU A 236 13.69 -13.84 1.38
N GLY A 237 13.94 -14.95 2.08
CA GLY A 237 15.26 -15.55 2.22
C GLY A 237 15.79 -16.22 0.95
N ARG A 238 17.06 -16.63 1.00
CA ARG A 238 17.79 -17.27 -0.11
C ARG A 238 17.86 -18.81 0.02
N GLY A 239 18.05 -19.47 -1.12
CA GLY A 239 18.25 -20.93 -1.30
C GLY A 239 19.31 -21.60 -0.41
N GLY A 240 20.38 -20.87 -0.09
CA GLY A 240 21.54 -21.38 0.62
C GLY A 240 22.73 -20.40 0.61
N ALA A 241 23.88 -20.85 1.10
CA ALA A 241 25.10 -20.03 1.11
C ALA A 241 25.61 -19.78 -0.31
N GLY A 242 25.57 -18.53 -0.75
CA GLY A 242 25.95 -18.12 -2.11
C GLY A 242 24.80 -17.95 -3.09
N ASP A 243 23.57 -18.32 -2.69
CA ASP A 243 22.35 -18.01 -3.44
C ASP A 243 21.88 -16.57 -3.18
N THR A 244 21.09 -16.07 -4.12
CA THR A 244 20.31 -14.84 -4.01
C THR A 244 18.89 -15.13 -3.53
N ALA A 245 18.24 -14.11 -2.98
CA ALA A 245 16.78 -14.10 -2.86
C ALA A 245 16.14 -14.14 -4.27
N PRO A 246 14.82 -14.39 -4.38
CA PRO A 246 14.13 -14.31 -5.66
C PRO A 246 14.36 -12.95 -6.34
N ASP A 247 14.77 -12.96 -7.60
CA ASP A 247 14.92 -11.75 -8.42
C ASP A 247 13.58 -11.43 -9.10
N HIS A 248 13.18 -10.15 -9.04
CA HIS A 248 11.87 -9.61 -9.40
C HIS A 248 10.66 -10.25 -8.69
N ALA A 249 10.70 -11.52 -8.31
CA ALA A 249 9.62 -12.23 -7.63
C ALA A 249 8.27 -12.14 -8.38
N GLY A 250 8.29 -12.16 -9.72
CA GLY A 250 7.13 -11.79 -10.57
C GLY A 250 5.90 -12.70 -10.51
N GLY A 251 5.97 -13.83 -9.82
CA GLY A 251 4.80 -14.67 -9.57
C GLY A 251 4.77 -15.18 -8.14
N VAL A 252 3.59 -15.16 -7.53
CA VAL A 252 3.35 -15.64 -6.17
C VAL A 252 1.99 -16.33 -6.10
N ALA A 253 1.95 -17.51 -5.49
CA ALA A 253 0.72 -18.26 -5.27
C ALA A 253 0.84 -19.20 -4.07
N VAL A 254 -0.29 -19.55 -3.46
CA VAL A 254 -0.34 -20.47 -2.32
C VAL A 254 -0.86 -21.83 -2.77
N HIS A 255 -0.24 -22.90 -2.25
CA HIS A 255 -0.70 -24.26 -2.41
C HIS A 255 -0.35 -25.07 -1.16
N ASP A 256 -1.35 -25.72 -0.56
CA ASP A 256 -1.22 -26.55 0.65
C ASP A 256 -0.40 -25.87 1.78
N GLY A 257 -0.71 -24.60 2.09
CA GLY A 257 -0.02 -23.82 3.13
C GLY A 257 1.40 -23.37 2.79
N THR A 258 1.85 -23.60 1.56
CA THR A 258 3.16 -23.18 1.07
C THR A 258 3.01 -22.01 0.08
N VAL A 259 3.78 -20.95 0.30
CA VAL A 259 3.89 -19.81 -0.62
C VAL A 259 4.99 -20.10 -1.64
N TYR A 260 4.61 -20.15 -2.90
CA TYR A 260 5.50 -20.36 -4.03
C TYR A 260 5.79 -19.05 -4.75
N VAL A 261 7.06 -18.67 -4.85
CA VAL A 261 7.51 -17.44 -5.51
C VAL A 261 8.41 -17.77 -6.69
N THR A 262 8.09 -17.27 -7.88
CA THR A 262 8.91 -17.46 -9.08
C THR A 262 9.89 -16.31 -9.28
N SER A 263 11.13 -16.65 -9.62
CA SER A 263 12.21 -15.73 -9.98
C SER A 263 12.52 -15.83 -11.48
N SER A 264 12.73 -14.68 -12.11
CA SER A 264 13.13 -14.54 -13.52
C SER A 264 14.65 -14.65 -13.74
N ASP A 265 15.41 -15.05 -12.71
CA ASP A 265 16.83 -15.37 -12.78
C ASP A 265 17.19 -16.28 -13.98
N LYS A 266 18.50 -16.40 -14.25
CA LYS A 266 19.02 -17.36 -15.24
C LYS A 266 19.87 -18.42 -14.53
N PRO A 267 19.38 -19.66 -14.35
CA PRO A 267 18.08 -20.18 -14.79
C PRO A 267 16.90 -19.67 -13.94
N PRO A 268 15.65 -19.67 -14.47
CA PRO A 268 14.47 -19.32 -13.69
C PRO A 268 14.24 -20.31 -12.56
N ARG A 269 13.78 -19.84 -11.40
CA ARG A 269 13.67 -20.66 -10.18
C ARG A 269 12.35 -20.47 -9.46
N LEU A 270 11.92 -21.51 -8.75
CA LEU A 270 10.79 -21.52 -7.82
C LEU A 270 11.32 -21.60 -6.39
N PHE A 271 10.92 -20.66 -5.55
CA PHE A 271 11.20 -20.63 -4.13
C PHE A 271 9.95 -21.00 -3.35
N ALA A 272 10.10 -21.74 -2.26
CA ALA A 272 9.00 -22.18 -1.41
C ALA A 272 9.20 -21.66 0.02
N TYR A 273 8.16 -21.05 0.59
CA TYR A 273 8.15 -20.52 1.95
C TYR A 273 6.93 -21.05 2.70
N ASP A 274 7.05 -21.22 4.01
CA ASP A 274 5.92 -21.64 4.84
C ASP A 274 5.01 -20.44 5.13
N LEU A 275 3.72 -20.53 4.81
CA LEU A 275 2.77 -19.44 5.01
C LEU A 275 2.64 -19.09 6.50
N SER A 276 2.60 -20.10 7.38
CA SER A 276 2.50 -19.87 8.82
C SER A 276 3.73 -19.15 9.36
N ALA A 277 4.93 -19.46 8.87
CA ALA A 277 6.16 -18.77 9.22
C ALA A 277 6.13 -17.31 8.78
N ILE A 278 5.52 -16.99 7.62
CA ILE A 278 5.31 -15.61 7.17
C ILE A 278 4.35 -14.88 8.12
N GLU A 279 3.19 -15.46 8.40
CA GLU A 279 2.16 -14.85 9.26
C GLU A 279 2.69 -14.53 10.66
N HIS A 280 3.50 -15.42 11.24
CA HIS A 280 4.00 -15.31 12.61
C HIS A 280 5.41 -14.71 12.72
N ALA A 281 6.00 -14.29 11.59
CA ALA A 281 7.29 -13.62 11.59
C ALA A 281 7.24 -12.28 12.32
N ALA A 282 8.38 -11.84 12.86
CA ALA A 282 8.49 -10.44 13.24
C ALA A 282 8.44 -9.57 11.96
N PRO A 283 7.72 -8.44 11.95
CA PRO A 283 7.68 -7.55 10.80
C PRO A 283 9.08 -7.18 10.29
N GLY A 284 9.27 -7.24 8.98
CA GLY A 284 10.54 -7.00 8.29
C GLY A 284 11.61 -8.08 8.50
N SER A 285 11.33 -9.15 9.24
CA SER A 285 12.30 -10.23 9.41
C SER A 285 12.38 -11.11 8.15
N THR A 286 13.52 -11.77 7.96
CA THR A 286 13.72 -12.67 6.83
C THR A 286 13.14 -14.05 7.11
N VAL A 287 12.22 -14.50 6.27
CA VAL A 287 11.69 -15.87 6.30
C VAL A 287 12.59 -16.77 5.45
N PRO A 288 13.14 -17.86 6.01
CA PRO A 288 13.99 -18.77 5.25
C PRO A 288 13.17 -19.58 4.24
N VAL A 289 13.79 -19.89 3.10
CA VAL A 289 13.24 -20.84 2.14
C VAL A 289 13.15 -22.24 2.76
N LEU A 290 12.10 -23.00 2.42
CA LEU A 290 11.88 -24.34 2.94
C LEU A 290 12.87 -25.36 2.40
N ASP A 291 13.16 -25.28 1.10
CA ASP A 291 13.96 -26.25 0.36
C ASP A 291 14.84 -25.58 -0.69
N THR A 292 15.70 -26.36 -1.32
CA THR A 292 16.49 -25.89 -2.46
C THR A 292 15.57 -25.40 -3.58
N PRO A 293 15.76 -24.17 -4.10
CA PRO A 293 14.93 -23.65 -5.19
C PRO A 293 14.95 -24.57 -6.42
N VAL A 294 13.79 -24.73 -7.05
CA VAL A 294 13.60 -25.65 -8.17
C VAL A 294 13.73 -24.89 -9.49
N GLU A 295 14.53 -25.39 -10.43
CA GLU A 295 14.62 -24.79 -11.76
C GLU A 295 13.31 -24.93 -12.54
N LEU A 296 12.89 -23.86 -13.20
CA LEU A 296 11.71 -23.79 -14.06
C LEU A 296 12.07 -23.39 -15.48
N LYS A 297 11.17 -23.68 -16.43
CA LYS A 297 11.25 -23.18 -17.82
C LYS A 297 11.02 -21.67 -17.96
N ALA A 298 10.40 -21.05 -16.96
CA ALA A 298 10.03 -19.65 -16.93
C ALA A 298 9.86 -19.19 -15.47
N GLY A 299 9.79 -17.88 -15.23
CA GLY A 299 9.62 -17.35 -13.88
C GLY A 299 9.23 -15.88 -13.81
N ALA A 300 8.72 -15.31 -14.91
CA ALA A 300 8.32 -13.90 -14.94
C ALA A 300 6.97 -13.68 -14.26
N TYR A 301 6.07 -14.66 -14.33
CA TYR A 301 4.77 -14.63 -13.67
C TYR A 301 4.26 -16.05 -13.46
N SER A 302 3.43 -16.24 -12.43
CA SER A 302 2.80 -17.53 -12.16
C SER A 302 1.48 -17.42 -11.41
N THR A 303 0.69 -18.49 -11.47
CA THR A 303 -0.48 -18.73 -10.62
C THR A 303 -0.67 -20.23 -10.40
N ILE A 304 -1.35 -20.62 -9.33
CA ILE A 304 -1.68 -22.02 -9.01
C ILE A 304 -3.19 -22.16 -8.89
N VAL A 305 -3.76 -23.15 -9.58
CA VAL A 305 -5.16 -23.53 -9.46
C VAL A 305 -5.26 -25.03 -9.26
N GLY A 306 -5.77 -25.44 -8.09
CA GLY A 306 -5.72 -26.83 -7.65
C GLY A 306 -4.29 -27.35 -7.64
N ASP A 307 -4.06 -28.51 -8.28
CA ASP A 307 -2.74 -29.12 -8.37
C ASP A 307 -1.96 -28.69 -9.63
N THR A 308 -2.34 -27.58 -10.30
CA THR A 308 -1.68 -27.10 -11.52
C THR A 308 -1.09 -25.70 -11.34
N MET A 309 0.22 -25.58 -11.52
CA MET A 309 0.94 -24.31 -11.61
C MET A 309 1.09 -23.91 -13.08
N TYR A 310 0.78 -22.64 -13.36
CA TYR A 310 0.97 -21.99 -14.65
C TYR A 310 2.09 -20.99 -14.50
N VAL A 311 3.15 -21.07 -15.31
CA VAL A 311 4.31 -20.18 -15.21
C VAL A 311 4.78 -19.74 -16.58
N GLY A 312 5.03 -18.44 -16.76
CA GLY A 312 5.33 -17.89 -18.08
C GLY A 312 6.50 -16.92 -18.15
N THR A 313 6.89 -16.62 -19.40
CA THR A 313 8.01 -15.73 -19.73
C THR A 313 7.51 -14.36 -20.14
N HIS A 314 8.21 -13.32 -19.71
CA HIS A 314 8.11 -11.99 -20.31
C HIS A 314 8.87 -11.94 -21.65
N ASN A 315 8.30 -11.29 -22.66
CA ASN A 315 8.96 -11.03 -23.94
C ASN A 315 8.50 -9.67 -24.48
N GLU A 316 9.45 -8.76 -24.68
CA GLU A 316 9.17 -7.39 -25.10
C GLU A 316 8.80 -7.30 -26.60
N ASP A 317 9.46 -8.11 -27.43
CA ASP A 317 9.41 -8.01 -28.90
C ASP A 317 8.41 -8.96 -29.56
N GLY A 318 7.70 -9.78 -28.77
CA GLY A 318 6.79 -10.78 -29.32
C GLY A 318 6.09 -11.64 -28.27
N PRO A 319 5.43 -12.72 -28.69
CA PRO A 319 4.71 -13.61 -27.78
C PRO A 319 5.63 -14.19 -26.72
N GLY A 320 5.16 -14.21 -25.47
CA GLY A 320 5.78 -15.01 -24.41
C GLY A 320 5.41 -16.50 -24.52
N ARG A 321 5.80 -17.27 -23.50
CA ARG A 321 5.58 -18.71 -23.41
C ARG A 321 5.06 -19.07 -22.03
N LEU A 322 4.05 -19.94 -21.99
CA LEU A 322 3.48 -20.51 -20.77
C LEU A 322 3.86 -22.00 -20.68
N SER A 323 4.33 -22.43 -19.51
CA SER A 323 4.51 -23.83 -19.15
C SER A 323 3.59 -24.18 -17.99
N THR A 324 3.20 -25.46 -17.91
CA THR A 324 2.38 -25.97 -16.81
C THR A 324 3.13 -27.04 -16.04
N TYR A 325 2.93 -27.07 -14.74
CA TYR A 325 3.45 -28.09 -13.83
C TYR A 325 2.30 -28.66 -13.01
N THR A 326 2.30 -29.96 -12.78
CA THR A 326 1.35 -30.63 -11.89
C THR A 326 2.04 -31.01 -10.57
N TRP A 327 1.35 -30.82 -9.45
CA TRP A 327 1.83 -31.24 -8.14
C TRP A 327 1.82 -32.77 -8.03
N ASP A 328 3.00 -33.36 -7.81
CA ASP A 328 3.10 -34.78 -7.48
C ASP A 328 2.98 -34.98 -5.98
N ARG A 329 1.76 -35.30 -5.53
CA ARG A 329 1.43 -35.59 -4.14
C ARG A 329 2.25 -36.73 -3.53
N MET A 330 2.79 -37.67 -4.32
CA MET A 330 3.60 -38.77 -3.78
C MET A 330 5.01 -38.34 -3.43
N ASN A 331 5.56 -37.38 -4.18
CA ASN A 331 6.95 -36.94 -4.06
C ASN A 331 7.09 -35.52 -3.50
N GLY A 332 5.98 -34.81 -3.26
CA GLY A 332 5.96 -33.46 -2.72
C GLY A 332 6.69 -32.45 -3.63
N ARG A 333 6.50 -32.55 -4.95
CA ARG A 333 7.21 -31.69 -5.91
C ARG A 333 6.40 -31.38 -7.16
N TRP A 334 6.66 -30.21 -7.74
CA TRP A 334 6.14 -29.81 -9.05
C TRP A 334 6.82 -30.59 -10.17
N GLN A 335 6.05 -31.11 -11.12
CA GLN A 335 6.54 -31.80 -12.31
C GLN A 335 5.97 -31.18 -13.56
N GLU A 336 6.82 -30.95 -14.56
CA GLU A 336 6.38 -30.39 -15.83
C GLU A 336 5.29 -31.27 -16.46
N SER A 337 4.17 -30.65 -16.82
CA SER A 337 2.99 -31.34 -17.38
C SER A 337 2.60 -30.88 -18.79
N GLY A 338 3.12 -29.74 -19.26
CA GLY A 338 2.79 -29.25 -20.60
C GLY A 338 3.39 -27.90 -20.96
N GLY A 339 3.32 -27.57 -22.26
CA GLY A 339 3.86 -26.35 -22.86
C GLY A 339 5.05 -26.61 -23.80
N PRO A 340 5.65 -25.55 -24.38
CA PRO A 340 5.30 -24.14 -24.16
C PRO A 340 4.11 -23.68 -25.02
N TYR A 341 3.11 -23.07 -24.40
CA TYR A 341 1.96 -22.44 -25.05
C TYR A 341 2.23 -20.96 -25.32
N PRO A 342 1.75 -20.35 -26.42
CA PRO A 342 1.94 -18.92 -26.65
C PRO A 342 1.18 -18.08 -25.61
N THR A 343 1.78 -16.97 -25.18
CA THR A 343 1.11 -15.91 -24.39
C THR A 343 1.10 -14.60 -25.20
N PRO A 344 0.27 -13.61 -24.83
CA PRO A 344 0.42 -12.27 -25.38
C PRO A 344 1.85 -11.72 -25.19
N PRO A 345 2.24 -10.68 -25.94
CA PRO A 345 3.48 -9.97 -25.68
C PRO A 345 3.43 -9.21 -24.34
N LYS A 346 4.60 -8.95 -23.76
CA LYS A 346 4.78 -8.11 -22.56
C LYS A 346 3.94 -8.49 -21.33
N VAL A 347 3.64 -9.78 -21.18
CA VAL A 347 2.84 -10.28 -20.05
C VAL A 347 3.65 -10.19 -18.75
N GLN A 348 3.01 -9.68 -17.72
CA GLN A 348 3.53 -9.54 -16.36
C GLN A 348 2.74 -10.35 -15.31
N GLY A 349 1.53 -10.80 -15.65
CA GLY A 349 0.66 -11.50 -14.72
C GLY A 349 -0.29 -12.46 -15.42
N ILE A 350 -0.76 -13.44 -14.65
CA ILE A 350 -1.67 -14.50 -15.11
C ILE A 350 -2.68 -14.81 -14.01
N ALA A 351 -3.94 -15.00 -14.39
CA ALA A 351 -4.94 -15.60 -13.54
C ALA A 351 -5.71 -16.67 -14.31
N VAL A 352 -6.06 -17.76 -13.63
CA VAL A 352 -6.86 -18.85 -14.19
C VAL A 352 -8.08 -19.03 -13.30
N ARG A 353 -9.26 -19.09 -13.91
CA ARG A 353 -10.53 -19.30 -13.20
C ARG A 353 -11.44 -20.22 -14.02
N GLY A 354 -11.75 -21.39 -13.50
CA GLY A 354 -12.59 -22.37 -14.21
C GLY A 354 -12.01 -22.70 -15.59
N SER A 355 -12.72 -22.34 -16.66
CA SER A 355 -12.29 -22.55 -18.06
C SER A 355 -11.68 -21.31 -18.71
N GLU A 356 -11.29 -20.32 -17.92
CA GLU A 356 -10.88 -18.99 -18.37
C GLU A 356 -9.44 -18.70 -17.92
N ILE A 357 -8.70 -17.98 -18.76
CA ILE A 357 -7.34 -17.50 -18.46
C ILE A 357 -7.23 -16.04 -18.86
N VAL A 358 -6.67 -15.22 -17.97
CA VAL A 358 -6.48 -13.79 -18.18
C VAL A 358 -5.00 -13.46 -18.05
N PHE A 359 -4.52 -12.55 -18.89
CA PHE A 359 -3.16 -12.02 -18.84
C PHE A 359 -3.18 -10.50 -18.66
N SER A 360 -2.32 -9.98 -17.78
CA SER A 360 -1.95 -8.56 -17.75
C SER A 360 -0.71 -8.32 -18.60
N SER A 361 -0.75 -7.29 -19.44
CA SER A 361 0.38 -6.87 -20.27
C SER A 361 0.76 -5.41 -20.00
N SER A 362 1.98 -5.19 -19.53
CA SER A 362 2.56 -3.86 -19.31
C SER A 362 3.12 -3.29 -20.61
N LEU A 363 2.68 -2.10 -21.00
CA LEU A 363 3.17 -1.40 -22.20
C LEU A 363 4.22 -0.32 -21.88
N GLY A 364 4.71 -0.32 -20.64
CA GLY A 364 5.72 0.61 -20.14
C GLY A 364 5.14 1.93 -19.62
N ARG A 365 6.05 2.82 -19.21
CA ARG A 365 5.77 3.99 -18.36
C ARG A 365 4.74 4.97 -18.87
N GLY A 366 4.71 5.20 -20.19
CA GLY A 366 3.81 6.17 -20.83
C GLY A 366 2.60 5.55 -21.53
N ASN A 367 2.37 4.24 -21.40
CA ASN A 367 1.31 3.55 -22.12
C ASN A 367 0.41 2.75 -21.18
N GLY A 368 -0.90 2.92 -21.32
CA GLY A 368 -1.90 2.16 -20.57
C GLY A 368 -1.76 0.67 -20.81
N SER A 369 -1.77 -0.11 -19.73
CA SER A 369 -1.65 -1.56 -19.80
C SER A 369 -2.97 -2.21 -20.21
N THR A 370 -2.98 -3.53 -20.37
CA THR A 370 -4.19 -4.25 -20.77
C THR A 370 -4.39 -5.56 -20.02
N LEU A 371 -5.64 -5.90 -19.73
CA LEU A 371 -6.07 -7.27 -19.47
C LEU A 371 -6.61 -7.88 -20.76
N THR A 372 -6.25 -9.13 -21.03
CA THR A 372 -6.80 -9.91 -22.14
C THR A 372 -7.28 -11.27 -21.66
N SER A 373 -8.54 -11.59 -21.93
CA SER A 373 -9.17 -12.86 -21.51
C SER A 373 -9.27 -13.87 -22.67
N TYR A 374 -9.07 -15.14 -22.37
CA TYR A 374 -9.14 -16.25 -23.33
C TYR A 374 -9.83 -17.47 -22.71
N ASN A 375 -10.30 -18.37 -23.57
CA ASN A 375 -10.68 -19.71 -23.13
C ASN A 375 -9.42 -20.54 -22.83
N LEU A 376 -9.33 -21.09 -21.62
CA LEU A 376 -8.16 -21.86 -21.15
C LEU A 376 -7.88 -23.06 -22.06
N HIS A 377 -8.93 -23.79 -22.48
CA HIS A 377 -8.76 -24.95 -23.36
C HIS A 377 -8.16 -24.54 -24.70
N SER A 378 -8.55 -23.39 -25.26
CA SER A 378 -7.96 -22.87 -26.50
C SER A 378 -6.48 -22.54 -26.35
N VAL A 379 -6.06 -21.96 -25.22
CA VAL A 379 -4.64 -21.69 -24.95
C VAL A 379 -3.84 -22.99 -24.82
N LEU A 380 -4.36 -23.95 -24.05
CA LEU A 380 -3.69 -25.22 -23.77
C LEU A 380 -3.78 -26.25 -24.90
N ALA A 381 -4.67 -26.06 -25.88
CA ALA A 381 -4.68 -26.85 -27.12
C ALA A 381 -3.40 -26.63 -27.95
N GLY A 382 -2.72 -25.50 -27.73
CA GLY A 382 -1.48 -25.14 -28.39
C GLY A 382 -1.65 -24.68 -29.84
N GLY A 383 -0.57 -24.16 -30.42
CA GLY A 383 -0.56 -23.56 -31.76
C GLY A 383 0.54 -22.51 -31.89
N SER A 384 0.67 -21.91 -33.08
CA SER A 384 1.62 -20.82 -33.31
C SER A 384 1.09 -19.44 -32.88
N SER A 385 -0.21 -19.31 -32.60
CA SER A 385 -0.88 -18.07 -32.21
C SER A 385 -2.04 -18.36 -31.24
N LEU A 386 -2.35 -17.39 -30.37
CA LEU A 386 -3.44 -17.41 -29.38
C LEU A 386 -4.83 -17.17 -29.98
N GLY A 387 -4.91 -16.63 -31.20
CA GLY A 387 -6.15 -16.08 -31.74
C GLY A 387 -6.54 -14.76 -31.06
N ASP A 388 -7.76 -14.28 -31.33
CA ASP A 388 -8.27 -13.04 -30.76
C ASP A 388 -8.73 -13.26 -29.30
N PRO A 389 -8.48 -12.30 -28.38
CA PRO A 389 -9.01 -12.37 -27.02
C PRO A 389 -10.54 -12.26 -27.01
N LEU A 390 -11.16 -12.84 -25.97
CA LEU A 390 -12.59 -12.68 -25.71
C LEU A 390 -12.92 -11.21 -25.42
N ARG A 391 -12.12 -10.56 -24.58
CA ARG A 391 -12.15 -9.12 -24.30
C ARG A 391 -10.76 -8.58 -24.02
N THR A 392 -10.63 -7.27 -24.26
CA THR A 392 -9.48 -6.47 -23.84
C THR A 392 -9.99 -5.32 -22.99
N VAL A 393 -9.47 -5.19 -21.77
CA VAL A 393 -9.76 -4.08 -20.85
C VAL A 393 -8.51 -3.23 -20.69
N LYS A 394 -8.67 -1.90 -20.70
CA LYS A 394 -7.56 -0.98 -20.48
C LYS A 394 -7.31 -0.75 -19.00
N LEU A 395 -6.05 -0.77 -18.61
CA LEU A 395 -5.58 -0.55 -17.25
C LEU A 395 -4.72 0.73 -17.16
N PRO A 396 -4.42 1.20 -15.94
CA PRO A 396 -3.29 2.09 -15.69
C PRO A 396 -1.98 1.58 -16.30
N ASN A 397 -0.97 2.45 -16.33
CA ASN A 397 0.34 2.11 -16.88
C ASN A 397 1.04 1.09 -15.96
N MET A 398 1.92 0.29 -16.53
CA MET A 398 2.78 -0.65 -15.80
C MET A 398 2.02 -1.63 -14.88
N SER A 399 1.03 -2.34 -15.44
CA SER A 399 0.35 -3.43 -14.72
C SER A 399 1.28 -4.62 -14.53
N GLU A 400 1.31 -5.16 -13.32
CA GLU A 400 2.14 -6.31 -12.97
C GLU A 400 1.24 -7.53 -12.68
N GLY A 401 1.39 -8.17 -11.52
CA GLY A 401 0.62 -9.34 -11.11
C GLY A 401 -0.90 -9.11 -11.12
N ILE A 402 -1.63 -10.21 -11.34
CA ILE A 402 -3.10 -10.26 -11.28
C ILE A 402 -3.55 -11.48 -10.51
N VAL A 403 -4.67 -11.36 -9.80
CA VAL A 403 -5.27 -12.48 -9.08
C VAL A 403 -6.79 -12.45 -9.18
N ALA A 404 -7.39 -13.64 -9.23
CA ALA A 404 -8.83 -13.80 -9.25
C ALA A 404 -9.38 -13.77 -7.81
N LEU A 405 -10.30 -12.85 -7.55
CA LEU A 405 -11.11 -12.77 -6.33
C LEU A 405 -12.57 -13.11 -6.63
N PRO A 406 -13.42 -13.37 -5.62
CA PRO A 406 -14.85 -13.60 -5.85
C PRO A 406 -15.55 -12.49 -6.67
N GLU A 407 -15.21 -11.23 -6.39
CA GLU A 407 -15.84 -10.01 -6.92
C GLU A 407 -15.25 -9.53 -8.26
N GLY A 408 -14.06 -10.00 -8.63
CA GLY A 408 -13.40 -9.59 -9.85
C GLY A 408 -11.95 -10.01 -9.95
N LEU A 409 -11.26 -9.48 -10.95
CA LEU A 409 -9.83 -9.68 -11.13
C LEU A 409 -9.06 -8.47 -10.59
N LEU A 410 -8.30 -8.68 -9.53
CA LEU A 410 -7.45 -7.66 -8.94
C LEU A 410 -6.13 -7.54 -9.72
N THR A 411 -5.65 -6.32 -9.92
CA THR A 411 -4.40 -5.99 -10.62
C THR A 411 -3.56 -5.00 -9.83
N THR A 412 -2.26 -5.28 -9.69
CA THR A 412 -1.26 -4.39 -9.08
C THR A 412 -0.43 -3.65 -10.15
N TYR A 413 0.31 -2.62 -9.74
CA TYR A 413 1.10 -1.76 -10.63
C TYR A 413 2.46 -1.42 -10.01
N GLU A 414 3.53 -1.45 -10.80
CA GLU A 414 4.83 -0.93 -10.37
C GLU A 414 4.92 0.61 -10.49
N SER A 415 3.92 1.23 -11.12
CA SER A 415 3.96 2.64 -11.53
C SER A 415 4.08 3.67 -10.41
N GLY A 416 3.79 3.28 -9.17
CA GLY A 416 3.94 4.09 -7.95
C GLY A 416 5.33 4.01 -7.30
N ALA A 417 6.25 3.16 -7.79
CA ALA A 417 7.58 3.05 -7.20
C ALA A 417 8.49 4.25 -7.57
N GLU A 418 9.43 4.59 -6.70
CA GLU A 418 10.38 5.71 -6.89
C GLU A 418 11.11 5.63 -8.23
N LYS A 419 11.51 4.42 -8.64
CA LYS A 419 12.15 4.18 -9.94
C LYS A 419 11.35 4.74 -11.13
N TYR A 420 10.05 4.88 -10.98
CA TYR A 420 9.10 5.35 -12.00
C TYR A 420 8.62 6.78 -11.80
N SER A 421 9.16 7.49 -10.80
CA SER A 421 8.78 8.86 -10.47
C SER A 421 9.38 9.92 -11.42
N SER A 422 10.15 9.50 -12.42
CA SER A 422 10.63 10.35 -13.51
C SER A 422 10.21 9.77 -14.87
N PRO A 423 9.96 10.62 -15.88
CA PRO A 423 9.48 10.20 -17.18
C PRO A 423 10.55 9.50 -18.02
N GLY A 424 11.81 9.50 -17.57
CA GLY A 424 12.94 8.99 -18.33
C GLY A 424 13.07 9.74 -19.66
N SER A 425 12.73 9.09 -20.78
CA SER A 425 12.70 9.70 -22.11
C SER A 425 11.31 10.16 -22.58
N GLY A 426 10.27 9.97 -21.78
CA GLY A 426 8.86 10.31 -22.08
C GLY A 426 8.43 11.68 -21.56
N ASP A 427 7.12 11.88 -21.47
CA ASP A 427 6.49 13.06 -20.86
C ASP A 427 5.93 12.69 -19.47
N LEU A 428 6.10 13.59 -18.50
CA LEU A 428 5.55 13.47 -17.15
C LEU A 428 4.03 13.33 -17.20
N ALA A 429 3.37 14.02 -18.14
CA ALA A 429 1.94 13.95 -18.34
C ALA A 429 1.45 12.54 -18.68
N ASP A 430 2.29 11.71 -19.31
CA ASP A 430 1.94 10.33 -19.70
C ASP A 430 2.11 9.32 -18.56
N LEU A 431 2.77 9.70 -17.45
CA LEU A 431 2.94 8.85 -16.28
C LEU A 431 1.63 8.70 -15.51
N TRP A 432 1.56 7.66 -14.69
CA TRP A 432 0.43 7.39 -13.82
C TRP A 432 0.94 6.76 -12.54
N ALA A 433 1.18 7.54 -11.50
CA ALA A 433 1.52 7.01 -10.17
C ALA A 433 0.31 6.28 -9.57
N ALA A 434 0.17 4.98 -9.82
CA ALA A 434 -0.95 4.21 -9.25
C ALA A 434 -0.71 3.96 -7.76
N LEU A 435 -1.62 4.47 -6.93
CA LEU A 435 -1.63 4.29 -5.47
C LEU A 435 -2.35 3.01 -5.05
N ASN A 436 -3.34 2.60 -5.84
CA ASN A 436 -4.23 1.50 -5.54
C ASN A 436 -4.14 0.43 -6.62
N MET A 437 -4.37 -0.80 -6.19
CA MET A 437 -4.75 -1.88 -7.09
C MET A 437 -6.10 -1.55 -7.74
N THR A 438 -6.42 -2.19 -8.86
CA THR A 438 -7.77 -2.10 -9.43
C THR A 438 -8.41 -3.48 -9.50
N VAL A 439 -9.70 -3.56 -9.21
CA VAL A 439 -10.50 -4.74 -9.45
C VAL A 439 -11.21 -4.55 -10.80
N THR A 440 -11.17 -5.56 -11.67
CA THR A 440 -11.92 -5.55 -12.94
C THR A 440 -13.06 -6.56 -12.83
N PRO A 441 -14.34 -6.12 -12.94
CA PRO A 441 -15.48 -7.03 -12.94
C PRO A 441 -15.35 -8.11 -14.02
N TYR A 442 -15.84 -9.30 -13.73
CA TYR A 442 -15.78 -10.42 -14.68
C TYR A 442 -16.60 -10.17 -15.94
N SER A 443 -17.74 -9.49 -15.82
CA SER A 443 -18.56 -8.99 -16.93
C SER A 443 -17.76 -8.20 -17.98
N ASP A 444 -16.84 -7.34 -17.52
CA ASP A 444 -16.03 -6.46 -18.39
C ASP A 444 -15.00 -7.28 -19.18
N LEU A 445 -14.57 -8.40 -18.62
CA LEU A 445 -13.71 -9.39 -19.26
C LEU A 445 -14.51 -10.38 -20.14
N GLY A 446 -15.83 -10.22 -20.24
CA GLY A 446 -16.72 -11.09 -21.00
C GLY A 446 -16.89 -12.47 -20.38
N LEU A 447 -16.67 -12.58 -19.07
CA LEU A 447 -16.72 -13.82 -18.30
C LEU A 447 -18.06 -13.90 -17.53
N ALA A 448 -18.52 -15.11 -17.22
CA ALA A 448 -19.79 -15.28 -16.53
C ALA A 448 -19.71 -14.72 -15.09
N ASP A 449 -20.67 -13.87 -14.73
CA ASP A 449 -20.79 -13.28 -13.39
C ASP A 449 -21.33 -14.31 -12.39
N GLY A 450 -20.63 -14.45 -11.27
CA GLY A 450 -21.01 -15.30 -10.14
C GLY A 450 -21.77 -14.55 -9.06
N GLY A 451 -22.81 -13.79 -9.41
CA GLY A 451 -23.67 -13.12 -8.43
C GLY A 451 -24.33 -11.84 -8.94
N THR A 452 -25.66 -11.85 -9.03
CA THR A 452 -26.52 -10.69 -9.30
C THR A 452 -26.57 -9.72 -8.11
N ILE A 453 -26.51 -8.42 -8.37
CA ILE A 453 -27.06 -7.38 -7.49
C ILE A 453 -28.05 -6.54 -8.29
N GLU A 454 -29.30 -6.46 -7.80
CA GLU A 454 -30.36 -5.53 -8.23
C GLU A 454 -30.59 -4.47 -7.12
N VAL A 455 -30.92 -3.23 -7.49
CA VAL A 455 -30.96 -2.04 -6.58
C VAL A 455 -32.38 -1.45 -6.41
N GLN A 456 -32.61 -0.68 -5.33
CA GLN A 456 -33.85 0.04 -4.96
C GLN A 456 -33.60 1.49 -4.43
N PRO A 457 -34.57 2.42 -4.53
CA PRO A 457 -34.44 3.85 -4.12
C PRO A 457 -34.07 4.14 -2.65
N VAL A 458 -34.25 3.18 -1.73
CA VAL A 458 -33.86 3.30 -0.30
C VAL A 458 -32.35 3.52 -0.12
N THR A 459 -31.55 3.17 -1.13
CA THR A 459 -30.09 3.27 -1.06
C THR A 459 -29.59 4.72 -1.17
N LEU A 460 -30.31 5.63 -1.83
CA LEU A 460 -29.93 7.05 -1.91
C LEU A 460 -29.93 7.78 -0.55
N ALA A 461 -30.91 7.47 0.30
CA ALA A 461 -30.98 8.01 1.66
C ALA A 461 -29.89 7.40 2.57
N GLN A 462 -29.53 6.12 2.35
CA GLN A 462 -28.44 5.45 3.06
C GLN A 462 -27.08 6.06 2.71
N ALA A 463 -26.80 6.34 1.43
CA ALA A 463 -25.59 7.03 1.00
C ALA A 463 -25.44 8.42 1.65
N SER A 464 -26.54 9.19 1.75
CA SER A 464 -26.54 10.49 2.43
C SER A 464 -26.22 10.37 3.93
N LEU A 465 -26.72 9.33 4.60
CA LEU A 465 -26.43 9.07 6.02
C LEU A 465 -24.98 8.64 6.23
N LEU A 466 -24.40 7.89 5.30
CA LEU A 466 -23.00 7.47 5.32
C LEU A 466 -22.06 8.67 5.13
N PHE A 467 -22.34 9.58 4.18
CA PHE A 467 -21.55 10.81 4.06
C PHE A 467 -21.67 11.75 5.28
N ALA A 468 -22.84 11.78 5.93
CA ALA A 468 -22.98 12.49 7.21
C ALA A 468 -22.17 11.81 8.34
N HIS A 469 -22.03 10.48 8.29
CA HIS A 469 -21.16 9.74 9.21
C HIS A 469 -19.68 10.07 8.95
N VAL A 470 -19.25 10.04 7.69
CA VAL A 470 -17.91 10.44 7.25
C VAL A 470 -17.55 11.84 7.72
N GLN A 471 -18.49 12.78 7.59
CA GLN A 471 -18.28 14.14 8.07
C GLN A 471 -17.99 14.17 9.58
N VAL A 472 -18.75 13.41 10.38
CA VAL A 472 -18.58 13.35 11.83
C VAL A 472 -17.27 12.65 12.19
N GLY A 473 -16.91 11.60 11.47
CA GLY A 473 -15.68 10.84 11.59
C GLY A 473 -14.44 11.68 11.28
N LEU A 474 -14.37 12.28 10.09
CA LEU A 474 -13.28 13.19 9.71
C LEU A 474 -13.18 14.38 10.68
N ALA A 475 -14.29 14.89 11.21
CA ALA A 475 -14.27 15.93 12.24
C ALA A 475 -13.75 15.42 13.60
N ALA A 476 -13.90 14.14 13.92
CA ALA A 476 -13.32 13.52 15.10
C ALA A 476 -11.82 13.36 14.93
N VAL A 477 -11.37 12.83 13.79
CA VAL A 477 -9.95 12.69 13.43
C VAL A 477 -9.26 14.06 13.42
N GLU A 478 -9.84 15.07 12.74
CA GLU A 478 -9.36 16.45 12.73
C GLU A 478 -9.12 16.97 14.15
N ARG A 479 -10.12 16.82 15.04
CA ARG A 479 -10.03 17.31 16.42
C ARG A 479 -9.02 16.54 17.27
N GLN A 480 -8.79 15.27 16.96
CA GLN A 480 -7.81 14.43 17.64
C GLN A 480 -6.39 14.88 17.22
N VAL A 481 -6.14 14.93 15.91
CA VAL A 481 -4.86 15.35 15.32
C VAL A 481 -4.51 16.79 15.71
N ALA A 482 -5.47 17.73 15.70
CA ALA A 482 -5.24 19.13 16.09
C ALA A 482 -4.83 19.32 17.56
N ARG A 483 -5.01 18.30 18.42
CA ARG A 483 -4.61 18.33 19.84
C ARG A 483 -3.29 17.62 20.10
N MET A 484 -2.76 16.92 19.10
CA MET A 484 -1.50 16.21 19.20
C MET A 484 -0.36 17.21 19.19
N THR A 485 0.33 17.31 20.33
CA THR A 485 1.46 18.24 20.50
C THR A 485 2.61 17.52 21.17
N LEU A 486 3.83 17.80 20.75
CA LEU A 486 5.04 17.30 21.39
C LEU A 486 5.77 18.43 22.11
N ALA A 487 6.12 18.22 23.38
CA ALA A 487 6.86 19.22 24.14
C ALA A 487 8.38 19.13 23.83
N GLY A 488 9.06 20.27 23.67
CA GLY A 488 10.45 20.32 23.21
C GLY A 488 11.52 19.67 24.10
N GLY A 489 11.17 19.23 25.31
CA GLY A 489 12.10 18.58 26.26
C GLY A 489 11.97 17.06 26.33
N VAL A 490 11.03 16.44 25.61
CA VAL A 490 10.75 14.99 25.73
C VAL A 490 11.86 14.10 25.16
N LEU A 491 12.79 14.67 24.39
CA LEU A 491 13.95 13.98 23.82
C LEU A 491 15.27 14.43 24.49
N GLY A 492 15.18 14.90 25.74
CA GLY A 492 16.30 15.44 26.49
C GLY A 492 16.59 16.90 26.16
N ASP A 493 17.44 17.55 26.98
CA ASP A 493 17.85 18.94 26.79
C ASP A 493 18.94 19.03 25.72
N VAL A 494 18.52 18.81 24.47
CA VAL A 494 19.29 18.96 23.24
C VAL A 494 18.59 19.94 22.30
N PRO A 495 19.30 20.92 21.70
CA PRO A 495 18.69 21.93 20.83
C PRO A 495 17.81 21.36 19.71
N GLU A 496 18.24 20.24 19.12
CA GLU A 496 17.56 19.54 18.04
C GLU A 496 16.25 18.87 18.49
N GLY A 497 16.11 18.54 19.79
CA GLY A 497 14.88 17.95 20.35
C GLY A 497 13.71 18.93 20.37
N SER A 498 13.99 20.20 20.70
CA SER A 498 12.98 21.25 20.64
C SER A 498 12.60 21.61 19.19
N ALA A 499 13.55 21.55 18.27
CA ALA A 499 13.30 21.75 16.84
C ALA A 499 12.39 20.65 16.28
N PHE A 500 12.71 19.38 16.55
CA PHE A 500 11.91 18.22 16.16
C PHE A 500 10.48 18.31 16.71
N ALA A 501 10.32 18.58 18.00
CA ALA A 501 8.99 18.67 18.62
C ALA A 501 8.12 19.79 18.02
N THR A 502 8.74 20.91 17.66
CA THR A 502 8.07 22.01 16.97
C THR A 502 7.64 21.60 15.56
N ALA A 503 8.53 20.95 14.81
CA ALA A 503 8.24 20.46 13.46
C ALA A 503 7.12 19.41 13.46
N ALA A 504 7.19 18.41 14.35
CA ALA A 504 6.16 17.38 14.48
C ALA A 504 4.79 17.98 14.82
N THR A 505 4.75 18.93 15.76
CA THR A 505 3.51 19.62 16.13
C THR A 505 2.95 20.44 14.96
N THR A 506 3.82 21.17 14.25
CA THR A 506 3.40 21.98 13.08
C THR A 506 2.87 21.10 11.95
N HIS A 507 3.53 19.97 11.67
CA HIS A 507 3.10 19.03 10.63
C HIS A 507 1.73 18.42 10.94
N LEU A 508 1.47 18.08 12.20
CA LEU A 508 0.16 17.57 12.66
C LEU A 508 -0.92 18.66 12.61
N GLU A 509 -0.62 19.90 12.98
CA GLU A 509 -1.53 21.05 12.84
C GLU A 509 -1.93 21.29 11.37
N GLU A 510 -0.97 21.26 10.45
CA GLU A 510 -1.25 21.37 9.02
C GLU A 510 -2.08 20.20 8.49
N THR A 511 -1.80 18.99 8.96
CA THR A 511 -2.57 17.79 8.62
C THR A 511 -4.02 17.90 9.10
N ALA A 512 -4.24 18.44 10.31
CA ALA A 512 -5.59 18.76 10.79
C ALA A 512 -6.30 19.80 9.91
N ARG A 513 -5.58 20.80 9.39
CA ARG A 513 -6.17 21.77 8.43
C ARG A 513 -6.65 21.08 7.15
N TRP A 514 -5.84 20.16 6.59
CA TRP A 514 -6.22 19.37 5.41
C TRP A 514 -7.45 18.48 5.68
N LEU A 515 -7.50 17.81 6.83
CA LEU A 515 -8.69 17.06 7.27
C LEU A 515 -9.93 17.95 7.38
N GLY A 516 -9.78 19.17 7.91
CA GLY A 516 -10.86 20.16 8.01
C GLY A 516 -11.37 20.63 6.64
N GLU A 517 -10.50 20.75 5.64
CA GLU A 517 -10.87 21.06 4.26
C GLU A 517 -11.62 19.88 3.60
N GLY A 518 -11.17 18.65 3.83
CA GLY A 518 -11.86 17.42 3.42
C GLY A 518 -13.27 17.30 4.04
N ARG A 519 -13.40 17.61 5.33
CA ARG A 519 -14.69 17.62 6.05
C ARG A 519 -15.70 18.58 5.42
N ILE A 520 -15.27 19.79 5.03
CA ILE A 520 -16.15 20.79 4.37
C ILE A 520 -16.65 20.24 3.03
N SER A 521 -15.80 19.52 2.29
CA SER A 521 -16.19 18.84 1.05
C SER A 521 -17.25 17.75 1.30
N ALA A 522 -17.08 16.93 2.35
CA ALA A 522 -18.04 15.90 2.75
C ALA A 522 -19.41 16.50 3.11
N GLU A 523 -19.42 17.59 3.89
CA GLU A 523 -20.63 18.29 4.35
C GLU A 523 -21.45 18.86 3.18
N ILE A 524 -20.77 19.49 2.21
CA ILE A 524 -21.40 20.02 0.99
C ILE A 524 -21.99 18.87 0.15
N THR A 525 -21.36 17.70 0.17
CA THR A 525 -21.81 16.50 -0.55
C THR A 525 -23.05 15.91 0.10
N ALA A 526 -23.03 15.68 1.42
CA ALA A 526 -24.16 15.17 2.19
C ALA A 526 -25.40 16.07 2.07
N GLY A 527 -25.23 17.40 2.18
CA GLY A 527 -26.34 18.35 2.04
C GLY A 527 -26.96 18.34 0.63
N GLY A 528 -26.15 18.14 -0.41
CA GLY A 528 -26.63 17.99 -1.79
C GLY A 528 -27.43 16.71 -2.03
N LEU A 529 -27.03 15.60 -1.39
CA LEU A 529 -27.73 14.31 -1.48
C LEU A 529 -29.10 14.34 -0.79
N ALA A 530 -29.16 14.87 0.43
CA ALA A 530 -30.41 15.02 1.17
C ALA A 530 -31.44 15.86 0.39
N THR A 531 -31.00 16.99 -0.17
CA THR A 531 -31.85 17.86 -1.00
C THR A 531 -32.35 17.15 -2.27
N THR A 532 -31.51 16.30 -2.85
CA THR A 532 -31.88 15.55 -4.07
C THR A 532 -32.88 14.43 -3.74
N ALA A 533 -32.66 13.68 -2.66
CA ALA A 533 -33.57 12.63 -2.19
C ALA A 533 -34.97 13.20 -1.86
N GLU A 534 -35.05 14.34 -1.16
CA GLU A 534 -36.32 15.03 -0.88
C GLU A 534 -37.06 15.41 -2.17
N SER A 535 -36.34 15.85 -3.20
CA SER A 535 -36.93 16.22 -4.49
C SER A 535 -37.51 15.03 -5.27
N TYR A 536 -36.94 13.83 -5.08
CA TYR A 536 -37.45 12.58 -5.65
C TYR A 536 -38.69 12.09 -4.91
N GLU A 537 -38.70 12.13 -3.56
CA GLU A 537 -39.89 11.77 -2.77
C GLU A 537 -41.09 12.70 -3.05
N GLU A 538 -40.84 14.00 -3.27
CA GLU A 538 -41.86 14.96 -3.71
C GLU A 538 -42.38 14.68 -5.14
N SER A 539 -41.51 14.19 -6.03
CA SER A 539 -41.88 13.85 -7.42
C SER A 539 -42.65 12.52 -7.53
N ASP A 540 -42.30 11.52 -6.73
CA ASP A 540 -42.98 10.21 -6.66
C ASP A 540 -44.35 10.32 -5.97
N SER A 541 -44.46 11.13 -4.92
CA SER A 541 -45.75 11.44 -4.29
C SER A 541 -46.68 12.27 -5.21
N GLY A 542 -46.09 13.12 -6.07
CA GLY A 542 -46.82 13.87 -7.11
C GLY A 542 -47.36 13.01 -8.26
N SER A 543 -46.65 11.94 -8.64
CA SER A 543 -47.03 11.04 -9.73
C SER A 543 -47.96 9.90 -9.28
N GLY A 544 -47.86 9.43 -8.02
CA GLY A 544 -48.85 8.57 -7.39
C GLY A 544 -50.25 9.21 -7.31
N GLY A 545 -50.31 10.52 -7.01
CA GLY A 545 -51.57 11.28 -7.01
C GLY A 545 -52.19 11.48 -8.40
N PHE A 546 -51.40 11.43 -9.47
CA PHE A 546 -51.88 11.51 -10.86
C PHE A 546 -52.49 10.17 -11.32
N LEU A 547 -51.90 9.04 -10.93
CA LEU A 547 -52.42 7.71 -11.24
C LEU A 547 -53.70 7.36 -10.47
N ASP A 548 -53.84 7.80 -9.22
CA ASP A 548 -55.08 7.64 -8.44
C ASP A 548 -56.21 8.58 -8.94
N ARG A 549 -55.87 9.76 -9.46
CA ARG A 549 -56.84 10.62 -10.18
C ARG A 549 -57.26 10.05 -11.54
N LEU A 550 -56.38 9.34 -12.24
CA LEU A 550 -56.72 8.63 -13.48
C LEU A 550 -57.59 7.39 -13.23
N ARG A 551 -57.37 6.66 -12.13
CA ARG A 551 -58.20 5.51 -11.72
C ARG A 551 -59.61 5.89 -11.26
N SER A 552 -59.81 7.10 -10.74
CA SER A 552 -61.14 7.60 -10.35
C SER A 552 -61.95 8.21 -11.51
N LEU A 553 -61.37 8.28 -12.71
CA LEU A 553 -62.00 8.83 -13.92
C LEU A 553 -62.38 7.78 -14.98
N LEU A 554 -62.18 6.49 -14.70
CA LEU A 554 -62.64 5.39 -15.54
C LEU A 554 -63.78 4.65 -14.83
N PRO A 555 -64.97 4.49 -15.45
CA PRO A 555 -66.15 3.87 -14.84
C PRO A 555 -66.01 2.36 -14.61
#